data_AF-B8KEX0-F1
#
_entry.id   AF-B8KEX0-F1
#
_cell.length_a   1.000
_cell.length_b   1.000
_cell.length_c   1.000
_cell.angle_alpha   90.00
_cell.angle_beta   90.00
_cell.angle_gamma   90.00
#
_symmetry.space_group_name_H-M   'P 1'
#
loop_
_entity.id
_entity.type
_entity.pdbx_description
1 polymer ?
#
loop_
_entity_poly.entity_id
_entity_poly.type
_entity_poly.pdbx_seq_one_letter_code
_entity_poly.pdbx_strand_id
1 'polypeptide(L)' 'MTFARIKSNGDVIAKSVCGKHFAEAPSTANPDFVTLQEEDKIGAYYGGGYLYALPERTEPVL' A
#
# COMPACT_ATOMS: atom_id res chain seq x y z
N MET A 1 1.50 -10.98 -4.83
CA MET A 1 2.31 -10.20 -3.88
C MET A 1 3.11 -9.14 -4.64
N THR A 2 2.55 -7.96 -4.84
CA THR A 2 3.11 -6.90 -5.69
C THR A 2 3.68 -5.72 -4.90
N PHE A 3 3.23 -5.51 -3.64
CA PHE A 3 3.53 -4.32 -2.85
C PHE A 3 4.32 -4.58 -1.55
N ALA A 4 4.64 -5.84 -1.24
CA ALA A 4 5.37 -6.24 -0.04
C ALA A 4 6.67 -6.94 -0.41
N ARG A 5 7.77 -6.54 0.23
CA ARG A 5 9.07 -7.22 0.17
C ARG A 5 9.34 -7.89 1.50
N ILE A 6 9.49 -9.22 1.49
CA ILE A 6 9.81 -10.01 2.69
C ILE A 6 11.33 -10.19 2.76
N LYS A 7 11.92 -9.85 3.90
CA LYS A 7 13.33 -10.06 4.21
C LYS A 7 13.54 -11.37 4.96
N SER A 8 14.75 -11.92 4.91
CA SER A 8 15.11 -13.17 5.59
C SER A 8 15.09 -13.08 7.11
N ASN A 9 15.15 -11.88 7.69
CA ASN A 9 15.04 -11.64 9.13
C ASN A 9 13.58 -11.60 9.63
N GLY A 10 12.60 -11.82 8.75
CA GLY A 10 11.17 -11.81 9.08
C GLY A 10 10.49 -10.45 8.86
N ASP A 11 11.23 -9.40 8.52
CA ASP A 11 10.63 -8.09 8.26
C ASP A 11 9.88 -8.07 6.92
N VAL A 12 8.71 -7.44 6.92
CA VAL A 12 7.92 -7.17 5.72
C VAL A 12 7.90 -5.68 5.46
N ILE A 13 8.35 -5.27 4.28
CA ILE A 13 8.49 -3.86 3.92
C ILE A 13 7.53 -3.51 2.79
N ALA A 14 6.65 -2.54 3.05
CA ALA A 14 5.85 -1.87 2.03
C ALA A 14 6.51 -0.54 1.69
N LYS A 15 7.08 -0.41 0.48
CA LYS A 15 7.74 0.84 0.03
C LYS A 15 6.72 1.92 -0.36
N SER A 16 5.49 1.52 -0.73
CA SER A 16 4.48 2.43 -1.24
C SER A 16 4.01 3.45 -0.21
N VAL A 17 3.81 3.07 1.05
CA VAL A 17 3.19 3.94 2.06
C VAL A 17 4.01 4.06 3.34
N CYS A 18 3.80 5.13 4.10
CA CYS A 18 4.38 5.31 5.43
C CYS A 18 3.53 4.59 6.49
N GLY A 19 4.12 4.34 7.67
CA GLY A 19 3.45 3.63 8.77
C GLY A 19 2.08 4.22 9.15
N LYS A 20 1.95 5.54 9.16
CA LYS A 20 0.68 6.24 9.49
C LYS A 20 -0.46 5.96 8.52
N HIS A 21 -0.17 5.64 7.26
CA HIS A 21 -1.20 5.44 6.23
C HIS A 21 -1.89 4.07 6.35
N PHE A 22 -1.31 3.11 7.07
CA PHE A 22 -1.97 1.80 7.26
C PHE A 22 -3.31 1.91 7.97
N ALA A 23 -3.51 2.93 8.82
CA ALA A 23 -4.78 3.18 9.49
C ALA A 23 -5.89 3.64 8.52
N GLU A 24 -5.53 4.16 7.35
CA GLU A 24 -6.45 4.70 6.35
C GLU A 24 -6.66 3.75 5.16
N ALA A 25 -6.00 2.59 5.16
CA ALA A 25 -6.14 1.61 4.09
C ALA A 25 -7.59 1.08 4.02
N PRO A 26 -8.14 0.86 2.80
CA PRO A 26 -9.47 0.27 2.66
C PRO A 26 -9.58 -1.08 3.37
N SER A 27 -10.59 -1.25 4.21
CA SER A 27 -10.93 -2.53 4.83
C SER A 27 -11.84 -3.36 3.94
N THR A 28 -11.86 -4.66 4.17
CA THR A 28 -12.87 -5.55 3.59
C THR A 28 -14.13 -5.52 4.44
N ALA A 29 -15.29 -5.67 3.81
CA ALA A 29 -16.58 -5.76 4.49
C ALA A 29 -16.73 -7.11 5.21
N ASN A 30 -16.17 -8.17 4.65
CA ASN A 30 -16.13 -9.50 5.24
C ASN A 30 -14.66 -9.92 5.51
N PRO A 31 -14.35 -10.51 6.68
CA PRO A 31 -12.99 -10.96 6.97
C PRO A 31 -12.55 -12.22 6.22
N ASP A 32 -13.49 -13.05 5.73
CA ASP A 32 -13.20 -14.37 5.17
C ASP A 32 -13.07 -14.36 3.64
N PHE A 33 -13.58 -13.32 2.98
CA PHE A 33 -13.49 -13.18 1.53
C PHE A 33 -13.36 -11.73 1.11
N VAL A 34 -12.79 -11.54 -0.08
CA VAL A 34 -12.61 -10.24 -0.71
C VAL A 34 -13.32 -10.26 -2.07
N THR A 35 -14.05 -9.19 -2.36
CA THR A 35 -14.71 -8.99 -3.66
C THR A 35 -13.76 -8.36 -4.66
N LEU A 36 -14.04 -8.50 -5.96
CA LEU A 36 -13.22 -7.88 -7.02
C LEU A 36 -13.09 -6.36 -6.87
N GLN A 37 -14.15 -5.69 -6.38
CA GLN A 37 -14.09 -4.25 -6.12
C GLN A 37 -13.16 -3.92 -4.96
N GLU A 38 -13.16 -4.71 -3.89
CA GLU A 38 -12.29 -4.50 -2.73
C GLU A 38 -10.83 -4.76 -3.08
N GLU A 39 -10.54 -5.81 -3.85
CA GLU A 39 -9.20 -6.08 -4.37
C GLU A 39 -8.65 -4.88 -5.15
N ASP A 40 -9.46 -4.33 -6.06
CA ASP A 40 -9.06 -3.17 -6.88
C ASP A 40 -8.86 -1.90 -6.04
N LYS A 41 -9.75 -1.63 -5.08
CA LYS A 41 -9.60 -0.50 -4.14
C LYS A 41 -8.31 -0.60 -3.31
N ILE A 42 -8.04 -1.78 -2.76
CA ILE A 42 -6.83 -2.03 -1.96
C ILE A 42 -5.59 -1.87 -2.85
N GLY A 43 -5.60 -2.46 -4.04
CA GLY A 43 -4.50 -2.35 -5.01
C GLY A 43 -4.21 -0.90 -5.41
N ALA A 44 -5.26 -0.14 -5.72
CA ALA A 44 -5.15 1.27 -6.10
C ALA A 44 -4.59 2.14 -4.95
N TYR A 45 -5.01 1.90 -3.71
CA TYR A 45 -4.52 2.63 -2.54
C TYR A 45 -3.00 2.50 -2.37
N TYR A 46 -2.48 1.27 -2.37
CA TYR A 46 -1.04 1.03 -2.27
C TYR A 46 -0.29 1.40 -3.57
N GLY A 47 -0.94 1.35 -4.73
CA GLY A 47 -0.38 1.85 -5.98
C GLY A 47 -0.14 3.36 -5.96
N GLY A 48 -1.13 4.13 -5.53
CA GLY A 48 -1.04 5.60 -5.44
C GLY A 48 0.00 6.08 -4.43
N GLY A 49 0.26 5.31 -3.37
CA GLY A 49 1.28 5.63 -2.37
C GLY A 49 2.68 5.87 -2.96
N TYR A 50 3.04 5.20 -4.05
CA TYR A 50 4.35 5.41 -4.69
C TYR A 50 4.61 6.84 -5.13
N LEU A 51 3.56 7.59 -5.46
CA LEU A 51 3.66 9.00 -5.83
C LEU A 51 3.21 9.92 -4.69
N TYR A 52 2.15 9.55 -3.97
CA TYR A 52 1.46 10.48 -3.05
C TYR A 52 1.77 10.28 -1.56
N ALA A 53 2.50 9.22 -1.17
CA ALA A 53 2.75 9.00 0.26
C ALA A 53 3.73 10.01 0.89
N LEU A 54 4.57 10.66 0.09
CA LEU A 54 5.48 11.70 0.56
C LEU A 54 5.44 12.87 -0.43
N PRO A 55 5.35 14.14 0.04
CA PRO A 55 5.33 15.30 -0.85
C PRO A 55 6.53 15.36 -1.80
N GLU A 56 7.70 14.90 -1.36
CA GLU A 56 8.92 14.87 -2.18
C GLU A 56 8.84 13.90 -3.38
N ARG A 57 7.99 12.87 -3.32
CA ARG A 57 7.89 11.86 -4.40
C ARG A 57 7.28 12.42 -5.68
N THR A 58 6.51 13.49 -5.60
CA THR A 58 5.97 14.21 -6.75
C THR A 58 6.94 15.22 -7.37
N GLU A 59 8.01 15.57 -6.65
CA GLU A 59 8.97 16.57 -7.09
C GLU A 59 9.97 15.99 -8.10
N PRO A 60 10.51 16.81 -9.02
CA PRO A 60 11.53 16.37 -9.97
C PRO A 60 12.85 16.06 -9.27
N VAL A 61 13.53 15.02 -9.74
CA VAL A 61 14.89 14.66 -9.31
C VAL A 61 15.87 15.51 -10.14
N LEU A 62 16.34 16.62 -9.57
CA LEU A 62 17.27 17.57 -10.19
C LEU A 62 18.59 17.64 -9.41
#